data_AF-A0A7S1ENN3-F1
#
_entry.id   AF-A0A7S1ENN3-F1
#
_cell.length_a   1.000
_cell.length_b   1.000
_cell.length_c   1.000
_cell.angle_alpha   90.00
_cell.angle_beta   90.00
_cell.angle_gamma   90.00
#
_symmetry.space_group_name_H-M   'P 1'
#
loop_
_entity.id
_entity.type
_entity.pdbx_description
1 polymer ?
#
loop_
_entity_poly.entity_id
_entity_poly.type
_entity_poly.pdbx_seq_one_letter_code
_entity_poly.pdbx_strand_id
1 'polypeptide(L)'
;WGYVVVMYTKTESVAGGTLDDEVSAAILGDLISWVDSDVTIGPYANPDQVYLIGHSRGGKISMLQALRDERVKAIALLDPVDNTVYAPLGPGFPSALAAMKANPARVPPLVVVGGVYG
;
A
#
# COMPACT_ATOMS: atom_id res chain seq x y z
N TRP A 1 -18.25 -14.36 0.17
CA TRP A 1 -16.79 -14.15 0.28
C TRP A 1 -16.58 -13.37 1.57
N GLY A 2 -16.09 -14.02 2.63
CA GLY A 2 -16.09 -13.46 3.99
C GLY A 2 -15.00 -12.42 4.24
N TYR A 3 -14.97 -11.34 3.45
CA TYR A 3 -14.02 -10.24 3.58
C TYR A 3 -14.73 -8.95 4.02
N VAL A 4 -14.08 -8.19 4.88
CA VAL A 4 -14.36 -6.76 5.06
C VAL A 4 -13.52 -6.00 4.05
N VAL A 5 -14.16 -5.15 3.24
CA VAL A 5 -13.48 -4.34 2.22
C VAL A 5 -13.55 -2.88 2.63
N VAL A 6 -12.37 -2.25 2.78
CA VAL A 6 -12.24 -0.83 3.07
C VAL A 6 -11.64 -0.15 1.85
N MET A 7 -12.38 0.81 1.30
CA MET A 7 -11.89 1.73 0.28
C MET A 7 -11.72 3.10 0.93
N TYR A 8 -10.59 3.75 0.66
CA TYR A 8 -10.32 5.09 1.15
C TYR A 8 -10.09 6.03 -0.03
N THR A 9 -10.44 7.29 0.17
CA THR A 9 -10.14 8.37 -0.76
C THR A 9 -9.12 9.30 -0.14
N LYS A 10 -8.18 9.76 -0.95
CA LYS A 10 -7.19 10.76 -0.56
C LYS A 10 -7.39 12.00 -1.43
N THR A 11 -7.47 13.17 -0.80
CA THR A 11 -7.46 14.43 -1.54
C THR A 11 -6.02 14.71 -1.99
N GLU A 12 -5.73 14.49 -3.27
CA GLU A 12 -4.46 14.88 -3.88
C GLU A 12 -4.71 16.05 -4.83
N SER A 13 -3.84 17.06 -4.80
CA SER A 13 -3.88 18.17 -5.75
C SER A 13 -2.64 18.12 -6.65
N VAL A 14 -2.85 18.34 -7.95
CA VAL A 14 -1.77 18.47 -8.94
C VAL A 14 -0.96 19.77 -8.70
N ALA A 15 -1.52 20.73 -7.98
CA ALA A 15 -0.97 22.07 -7.75
C ALA A 15 -0.12 22.21 -6.47
N GLY A 16 0.24 21.10 -5.82
CA GLY A 16 0.97 21.10 -4.55
C GLY A 16 0.05 20.74 -3.39
N GLY A 17 0.26 19.55 -2.84
CA GLY A 17 -0.61 18.95 -1.82
C GLY A 17 -0.57 17.42 -1.80
N THR A 18 0.18 16.79 -2.71
CA THR A 18 0.39 15.34 -2.70
C THR A 18 1.11 14.93 -1.41
N LEU A 19 0.44 14.23 -0.49
CA LEU A 19 1.17 13.57 0.61
C LEU A 19 2.13 12.57 -0.04
N ASP A 20 3.38 12.60 0.40
CA ASP A 20 4.45 11.75 -0.12
C ASP A 20 4.13 10.24 0.07
N ASP A 21 4.93 9.37 -0.55
CA ASP A 21 4.66 7.94 -0.55
C ASP A 21 4.85 7.30 0.83
N GLU A 22 5.74 7.84 1.66
CA GLU A 22 5.97 7.31 3.01
C GLU A 22 4.80 7.61 3.93
N VAL A 23 4.31 8.84 3.91
CA VAL A 23 3.11 9.25 4.65
C VAL A 23 1.89 8.49 4.12
N SER A 24 1.80 8.29 2.80
CA SER A 24 0.72 7.50 2.21
C SER A 24 0.73 6.05 2.67
N ALA A 25 1.91 5.44 2.80
CA ALA A 25 2.04 4.08 3.34
C ALA A 25 1.65 4.05 4.83
N ALA A 26 2.12 5.01 5.63
CA ALA A 26 1.77 5.12 7.05
C ALA A 26 0.25 5.23 7.27
N ILE A 27 -0.45 5.99 6.43
CA ILE A 27 -1.92 6.10 6.48
C ILE A 27 -2.59 4.73 6.29
N LEU A 28 -2.04 3.82 5.48
CA LEU A 28 -2.58 2.47 5.38
C LEU A 28 -2.47 1.71 6.71
N GLY A 29 -1.36 1.89 7.44
CA GLY A 29 -1.19 1.34 8.79
C GLY A 29 -2.22 1.88 9.78
N ASP A 30 -2.50 3.18 9.71
CA ASP A 30 -3.53 3.84 10.53
C ASP A 30 -4.93 3.35 10.16
N LEU A 31 -5.23 3.13 8.87
CA LEU A 31 -6.51 2.58 8.44
C LEU A 31 -6.72 1.14 8.95
N ILE A 32 -5.68 0.31 8.94
CA ILE A 32 -5.76 -1.05 9.51
C ILE A 32 -6.06 -0.98 11.01
N SER A 33 -5.37 -0.10 11.74
CA SER A 33 -5.61 0.09 13.18
C SER A 33 -6.98 0.71 13.46
N TRP A 34 -7.47 1.61 12.60
CA TRP A 34 -8.80 2.18 12.71
C TRP A 34 -9.89 1.11 12.55
N VAL A 35 -9.74 0.21 11.57
CA VAL A 35 -10.65 -0.93 11.36
C VAL A 35 -10.78 -1.79 12.60
N ASP A 36 -9.68 -2.04 13.31
CA ASP A 36 -9.68 -2.77 14.59
C ASP A 36 -10.46 -2.03 15.67
N SER A 37 -10.24 -0.71 15.79
CA SER A 37 -10.88 0.12 16.82
C SER A 37 -12.35 0.47 16.53
N ASP A 38 -12.81 0.33 15.28
CA ASP A 38 -14.15 0.72 14.89
C ASP A 38 -15.19 -0.28 15.40
N VAL A 39 -16.15 0.21 16.19
CA VAL A 39 -17.16 -0.64 16.84
C VAL A 39 -18.15 -1.29 15.87
N THR A 40 -18.22 -0.80 14.64
CA THR A 40 -19.15 -1.31 13.61
C THR A 40 -18.48 -2.33 12.70
N ILE A 41 -17.19 -2.14 12.39
CA ILE A 41 -16.42 -2.97 11.47
C ILE A 41 -15.57 -4.01 12.22
N GLY A 42 -14.93 -3.61 13.32
CA GLY A 42 -13.99 -4.41 14.10
C GLY A 42 -14.49 -5.82 14.45
N PRO A 43 -15.75 -6.02 14.89
CA PRO A 43 -16.28 -7.36 15.17
C PRO A 43 -16.30 -8.32 13.97
N TYR A 44 -16.15 -7.82 12.75
CA TYR A 44 -16.18 -8.59 11.50
C TYR A 44 -14.83 -8.63 10.78
N ALA A 45 -13.85 -7.86 11.23
CA ALA A 45 -12.52 -7.78 10.64
C ALA A 45 -11.47 -8.48 11.52
N ASN A 46 -10.41 -8.97 10.89
CA ASN A 46 -9.21 -9.39 11.61
C ASN A 46 -8.05 -8.50 11.15
N PRO A 47 -7.59 -7.55 11.98
CA PRO A 47 -6.54 -6.62 11.60
C PRO A 47 -5.18 -7.30 11.41
N ASP A 48 -4.99 -8.55 11.84
CA ASP A 48 -3.76 -9.33 11.64
C ASP A 48 -3.76 -10.15 10.34
N GLN A 49 -4.83 -10.06 9.54
CA GLN A 49 -5.03 -10.80 8.29
C GLN A 49 -5.42 -9.84 7.15
N VAL A 50 -4.50 -8.95 6.80
CA VAL A 50 -4.75 -7.88 5.82
C VAL A 50 -4.32 -8.29 4.42
N TYR A 51 -5.17 -7.99 3.44
CA TYR A 51 -4.87 -8.10 2.01
C TYR A 51 -4.95 -6.71 1.38
N LEU A 52 -3.83 -6.23 0.84
CA LEU A 52 -3.79 -4.92 0.17
C LEU A 52 -3.95 -5.07 -1.35
N ILE A 53 -4.76 -4.19 -1.94
CA ILE A 53 -4.91 -4.10 -3.39
C ILE A 53 -4.64 -2.66 -3.80
N GLY A 54 -3.68 -2.45 -4.70
CA GLY A 54 -3.26 -1.11 -5.12
C GLY A 54 -3.11 -1.00 -6.63
N HIS A 55 -3.67 0.08 -7.21
CA HIS A 55 -3.54 0.41 -8.63
C HIS A 55 -2.54 1.53 -8.88
N SER A 56 -1.72 1.45 -9.93
CA SER A 56 -0.76 2.50 -10.30
C SER A 56 0.15 2.86 -9.12
N ARG A 57 0.22 4.14 -8.72
CA ARG A 57 0.98 4.58 -7.53
C ARG A 57 0.48 3.93 -6.24
N GLY A 58 -0.82 3.61 -6.16
CA GLY A 58 -1.40 2.85 -5.06
C GLY A 58 -0.73 1.47 -4.90
N GLY A 59 -0.29 0.85 -5.99
CA GLY A 59 0.43 -0.42 -5.93
C GLY A 59 1.79 -0.29 -5.22
N LYS A 60 2.55 0.75 -5.55
CA LYS A 60 3.79 1.11 -4.84
C LYS A 60 3.53 1.36 -3.35
N ILE A 61 2.54 2.19 -3.03
CA ILE A 61 2.19 2.52 -1.64
C ILE A 61 1.80 1.26 -0.85
N SER A 62 0.98 0.38 -1.45
CA SER A 62 0.60 -0.89 -0.84
C SER A 62 1.82 -1.78 -0.57
N MET A 63 2.77 -1.87 -1.51
CA MET A 63 4.00 -2.65 -1.30
C MET A 63 4.90 -2.04 -0.22
N LEU A 64 5.07 -0.71 -0.21
CA LEU A 64 5.83 -0.02 0.83
C LEU A 64 5.24 -0.29 2.23
N GLN A 65 3.92 -0.28 2.37
CA GLN A 65 3.28 -0.65 3.63
C GLN A 65 3.46 -2.13 3.96
N ALA A 66 3.26 -3.02 2.98
CA ALA A 66 3.38 -4.46 3.17
C ALA A 66 4.77 -4.89 3.67
N LEU A 67 5.83 -4.19 3.25
CA LEU A 67 7.19 -4.47 3.72
C LEU A 67 7.40 -4.04 5.19
N ARG A 68 6.63 -3.05 5.67
CA ARG A 68 6.75 -2.45 7.01
C ARG A 68 5.81 -3.07 8.05
N ASP A 69 4.68 -3.63 7.61
CA ASP A 69 3.59 -4.08 8.48
C ASP A 69 3.29 -5.58 8.30
N GLU A 70 3.65 -6.36 9.31
CA GLU A 70 3.51 -7.83 9.29
C GLU A 70 2.06 -8.31 9.28
N ARG A 71 1.10 -7.43 9.58
CA ARG A 71 -0.34 -7.71 9.47
C ARG A 71 -0.77 -7.93 8.01
N VAL A 72 -0.02 -7.39 7.04
CA VAL A 72 -0.28 -7.59 5.61
C VAL A 72 0.23 -8.96 5.18
N LYS A 73 -0.70 -9.87 4.86
CA LYS A 73 -0.40 -11.27 4.53
C LYS A 73 -0.39 -11.57 3.03
N ALA A 74 -0.92 -10.67 2.22
CA ALA A 74 -0.89 -10.78 0.76
C ALA A 74 -1.05 -9.40 0.12
N ILE A 75 -0.69 -9.31 -1.16
CA ILE A 75 -0.85 -8.08 -1.93
C ILE A 75 -1.16 -8.36 -3.41
N ALA A 76 -2.07 -7.57 -3.99
CA ALA A 76 -2.32 -7.52 -5.42
C ALA A 76 -2.03 -6.12 -5.98
N LEU A 77 -1.18 -6.09 -7.00
CA LEU A 77 -0.76 -4.87 -7.67
C LEU A 77 -1.38 -4.81 -9.06
N LEU A 78 -2.16 -3.77 -9.32
CA LEU A 78 -2.83 -3.54 -10.60
C LEU A 78 -2.07 -2.44 -11.34
N ASP A 79 -1.37 -2.81 -12.41
CA ASP A 79 -0.52 -1.91 -13.21
C ASP A 79 0.34 -0.96 -12.34
N PRO A 80 1.13 -1.50 -11.39
CA PRO A 80 1.84 -0.67 -10.42
C PRO A 80 2.86 0.23 -11.12
N VAL A 81 3.04 1.45 -10.61
CA VAL A 81 4.15 2.33 -10.99
C VAL A 81 5.00 2.62 -9.76
N ASP A 82 6.33 2.48 -9.91
CA ASP A 82 7.27 2.80 -8.84
C ASP A 82 7.66 4.30 -8.89
N ASN A 83 8.95 4.65 -8.90
CA ASN A 83 9.35 6.02 -9.18
C ASN A 83 9.16 6.35 -10.67
N THR A 84 8.69 7.56 -10.95
CA THR A 84 8.44 8.07 -12.31
C THR A 84 9.09 9.43 -12.50
N VAL A 85 9.04 9.98 -13.71
CA VAL A 85 9.48 11.36 -13.97
C VAL A 85 8.68 12.41 -13.18
N TYR A 86 7.45 12.07 -12.78
CA TYR A 86 6.57 12.95 -11.99
C TYR A 86 6.74 12.75 -10.47
N ALA A 87 7.26 11.61 -10.04
CA ALA A 87 7.56 11.28 -8.65
C ALA A 87 8.95 10.59 -8.58
N PRO A 88 10.03 11.37 -8.78
CA PRO A 88 11.38 10.82 -8.82
C PRO A 88 11.79 10.26 -7.46
N LEU A 89 12.78 9.37 -7.47
CA LEU A 89 13.36 8.84 -6.25
C LEU A 89 13.94 10.00 -5.41
N GLY A 90 13.52 10.08 -4.16
CA GLY A 90 13.98 11.11 -3.22
C GLY A 90 13.36 10.94 -1.83
N PRO A 91 13.70 11.83 -0.88
CA PRO A 91 13.07 11.85 0.44
C PRO A 91 11.55 11.89 0.33
N GLY A 92 10.84 11.03 1.07
CA GLY A 92 9.38 10.87 0.97
C GLY A 92 8.88 10.05 -0.22
N PHE A 93 9.72 9.74 -1.21
CA PHE A 93 9.35 9.00 -2.43
C PHE A 93 10.27 7.79 -2.67
N PRO A 94 10.41 6.84 -1.72
CA PRO A 94 11.28 5.68 -1.88
C PRO A 94 10.81 4.75 -3.00
N SER A 95 11.70 3.93 -3.55
CA SER A 95 11.36 2.88 -4.51
C SER A 95 10.85 1.62 -3.80
N ALA A 96 9.65 1.15 -4.15
CA ALA A 96 9.15 -0.15 -3.66
C ALA A 96 9.98 -1.30 -4.22
N LEU A 97 10.40 -1.23 -5.49
CA LEU A 97 11.21 -2.28 -6.12
C LEU A 97 12.58 -2.41 -5.45
N ALA A 98 13.23 -1.29 -5.12
CA ALA A 98 14.48 -1.29 -4.38
C ALA A 98 14.31 -1.89 -2.98
N ALA A 99 13.23 -1.54 -2.28
CA ALA A 99 12.92 -2.08 -0.95
C ALA A 99 12.68 -3.60 -0.98
N MET A 100 11.94 -4.10 -1.99
CA MET A 100 11.74 -5.54 -2.21
C MET A 100 13.07 -6.27 -2.44
N LYS A 101 13.96 -5.70 -3.28
CA LYS A 101 15.29 -6.29 -3.55
C LYS A 101 16.19 -6.29 -2.32
N ALA A 102 16.09 -5.26 -1.49
CA ALA A 102 16.87 -5.16 -0.25
C ALA A 102 16.40 -6.17 0.82
N ASN A 103 15.13 -6.56 0.82
CA ASN A 103 14.58 -7.50 1.79
C ASN A 103 13.55 -8.47 1.17
N PRO A 104 13.99 -9.41 0.31
CA PRO A 104 13.09 -10.29 -0.42
C PRO A 104 12.28 -11.22 0.50
N ALA A 105 12.82 -11.57 1.67
CA ALA A 105 12.14 -12.41 2.66
C ALA A 105 10.92 -11.73 3.30
N ARG A 106 10.81 -10.40 3.20
CA ARG A 106 9.68 -9.61 3.70
C ARG A 106 8.60 -9.34 2.68
N VAL A 107 8.80 -9.74 1.43
CA VAL A 107 7.78 -9.60 0.39
C VAL A 107 6.69 -10.64 0.66
N PRO A 108 5.44 -10.25 0.98
CA PRO A 108 4.36 -11.21 1.16
C PRO A 108 3.99 -11.85 -0.19
N PRO A 109 3.18 -12.93 -0.19
CA PRO A 109 2.53 -13.43 -1.39
C PRO A 109 1.99 -12.30 -2.28
N LEU A 110 2.50 -12.22 -3.51
CA LEU A 110 2.30 -11.12 -4.43
C LEU A 110 1.72 -11.62 -5.74
N VAL A 111 0.66 -10.95 -6.22
CA VAL A 111 0.22 -11.02 -7.62
C VAL A 111 0.34 -9.65 -8.27
N VAL A 112 0.85 -9.63 -9.50
CA VAL A 112 0.92 -8.42 -10.33
C VAL A 112 0.08 -8.66 -11.59
N VAL A 113 -0.84 -7.74 -11.86
CA VAL A 113 -1.70 -7.76 -13.04
C VAL A 113 -1.42 -6.49 -13.86
N GLY A 114 -0.91 -6.65 -15.08
CA GLY A 114 -0.41 -5.52 -15.88
C GLY A 114 1.02 -5.13 -15.52
N GLY A 115 1.43 -3.92 -15.91
CA GLY A 115 2.80 -3.42 -15.78
C GLY A 115 3.62 -3.61 -17.05
N VAL A 116 4.04 -2.49 -17.66
CA VAL A 116 4.90 -2.52 -18.86
C VAL A 116 6.38 -2.70 -18.49
N TYR A 117 6.78 -2.34 -17.25
CA TYR A 117 8.19 -2.29 -16.85
C TYR A 117 8.57 -2.95 -15.53
N GLY A 118 7.67 -3.66 -14.84
CA GLY A 118 7.98 -4.53 -13.70
C GLY A 118 8.75 -3.88 -12.54
#